data_AF-Q67L50-F1
#
_entry.id   AF-Q67L50-F1
#
_cell.length_a   1.000
_cell.length_b   1.000
_cell.length_c   1.000
_cell.angle_alpha   90.00
_cell.angle_beta   90.00
_cell.angle_gamma   90.00
#
_symmetry.space_group_name_H-M   'P 1'
#
loop_
_entity.id
_entity.type
_entity.pdbx_description
1 polymer ?
#
loop_
_entity_poly.entity_id
_entity_poly.type
_entity_poly.pdbx_seq_one_letter_code
_entity_poly.pdbx_strand_id
1 'polypeptide(L)'
;MTASTVIWRFRTATEPWTSDRSLAELAALTLAQGGRAALRTWTGSGGDSHSGDGTAAVPDGVAYVHGERHDLWWEFTLEASFRWQAHLCRLRPDVYRQRLRRVTRALGLEEVLQREVASLTHGTRALADLAVALMQKPRLLLWEEPFYYMGRDEALRAVRLVEAEHLAGMTVVAVAREAPGLADLPAEPRRPHLRRLRAAQ
;
A
#
# COMPACT_ATOMS: atom_id res chain seq x y z
N MET A 1 -4.43 18.89 16.03
CA MET A 1 -4.76 17.74 15.16
C MET A 1 -3.90 16.58 15.62
N THR A 2 -4.49 15.42 15.93
CA THR A 2 -3.77 14.29 16.51
C THR A 2 -3.35 13.34 15.40
N ALA A 3 -2.04 13.28 15.13
CA ALA A 3 -1.47 12.26 14.27
C ALA A 3 -1.82 10.85 14.77
N SER A 4 -2.08 9.94 13.84
CA SER A 4 -2.48 8.56 14.14
C SER A 4 -1.62 7.56 13.34
N THR A 5 -1.48 6.36 13.90
CA THR A 5 -0.67 5.29 13.32
C THR A 5 -1.34 3.96 13.57
N VAL A 6 -1.34 3.09 12.56
CA VAL A 6 -1.77 1.68 12.66
C VAL A 6 -0.69 0.81 12.04
N ILE A 7 -0.30 -0.25 12.74
CA ILE A 7 0.71 -1.20 12.27
C ILE A 7 0.12 -2.60 12.31
N TRP A 8 0.04 -3.25 11.14
CA TRP A 8 -0.32 -4.66 11.02
C TRP A 8 0.91 -5.46 10.63
N ARG A 9 1.57 -6.07 11.62
CA ARG A 9 2.76 -6.89 11.40
C ARG A 9 2.39 -8.31 10.95
N PHE A 10 2.97 -8.76 9.84
CA PHE A 10 2.90 -10.17 9.46
C PHE A 10 3.91 -10.97 10.28
N ARG A 11 3.43 -11.75 11.25
CA ARG A 11 4.28 -12.33 12.32
C ARG A 11 5.27 -13.41 11.87
N THR A 12 5.06 -14.00 10.69
CA THR A 12 5.96 -15.04 10.15
C THR A 12 7.00 -14.46 9.18
N ALA A 13 7.04 -13.14 9.01
CA ALA A 13 8.11 -12.47 8.27
C ALA A 13 9.43 -12.63 9.04
N THR A 14 10.52 -12.91 8.33
CA THR A 14 11.86 -13.18 8.88
C THR A 14 12.86 -12.06 8.59
N GLU A 15 12.44 -11.02 7.88
CA GLU A 15 13.30 -9.93 7.47
C GLU A 15 13.71 -9.07 8.68
N PRO A 16 14.95 -8.55 8.73
CA PRO A 16 15.44 -7.76 9.88
C PRO A 16 14.56 -6.55 10.21
N TRP A 17 13.93 -5.96 9.20
CA TRP A 17 13.07 -4.78 9.31
C TRP A 17 11.66 -5.08 9.86
N THR A 18 11.30 -6.35 10.06
CA THR A 18 9.95 -6.75 10.49
C THR A 18 9.73 -6.65 11.99
N SER A 19 10.73 -6.21 12.76
CA SER A 19 10.59 -6.05 14.21
C SER A 19 9.63 -4.91 14.58
N ASP A 20 8.90 -5.07 15.70
CA ASP A 20 7.93 -4.06 16.15
C ASP A 20 8.60 -2.69 16.37
N ARG A 21 9.84 -2.68 16.88
CA ARG A 21 10.65 -1.48 17.05
C ARG A 21 10.93 -0.80 15.70
N SER A 22 11.36 -1.57 14.70
CA SER A 22 11.71 -1.04 13.38
C SER A 22 10.48 -0.48 12.64
N LEU A 23 9.33 -1.15 12.74
CA LEU A 23 8.08 -0.67 12.14
C LEU A 23 7.54 0.59 12.87
N ALA A 24 7.67 0.65 14.19
CA ALA A 24 7.31 1.84 14.97
C ALA A 24 8.21 3.04 14.63
N GLU A 25 9.51 2.80 14.43
CA GLU A 25 10.47 3.81 13.97
C GLU A 25 10.09 4.33 12.58
N LEU A 26 9.74 3.45 11.63
CA LEU A 26 9.28 3.88 10.30
C LEU A 26 8.04 4.78 10.37
N ALA A 27 7.07 4.44 11.22
CA ALA A 27 5.88 5.26 11.41
C ALA A 27 6.22 6.64 12.02
N ALA A 28 7.08 6.67 13.04
CA ALA A 28 7.52 7.91 13.67
C ALA A 28 8.30 8.82 12.70
N LEU A 29 9.21 8.24 11.91
CA LEU A 29 9.91 8.95 10.84
C LEU A 29 8.93 9.48 9.78
N THR A 30 7.92 8.70 9.41
CA THR A 30 6.91 9.14 8.44
C THR A 30 6.14 10.36 8.94
N LEU A 31 5.75 10.38 10.22
CA LEU A 31 5.12 11.54 10.84
C LEU A 31 6.04 12.78 10.88
N ALA A 32 7.32 12.59 11.13
CA ALA A 32 8.28 13.67 11.30
C ALA A 32 8.73 14.31 9.97
N GLN A 33 8.94 13.51 8.92
CA GLN A 33 9.59 13.95 7.67
C GLN A 33 8.88 13.50 6.38
N GLY A 34 7.75 12.79 6.48
CA GLY A 34 7.01 12.23 5.34
C GLY A 34 7.57 10.89 4.86
N GLY A 35 6.75 10.08 4.19
CA GLY A 35 7.02 8.67 3.93
C GLY A 35 8.23 8.41 3.03
N ARG A 36 8.42 9.18 1.95
CA ARG A 36 9.60 9.00 1.07
C ARG A 36 10.92 9.33 1.77
N ALA A 37 10.95 10.33 2.65
CA ALA A 37 12.14 10.65 3.44
C ALA A 37 12.36 9.59 4.53
N ALA A 38 11.29 9.19 5.21
CA ALA A 38 11.29 8.11 6.19
C ALA A 38 11.88 6.81 5.65
N LEU A 39 11.46 6.38 4.46
CA LEU A 39 11.99 5.17 3.84
C LEU A 39 13.49 5.26 3.53
N ARG A 40 14.03 6.42 3.16
CA ARG A 40 15.49 6.58 2.93
C ARG A 40 16.28 6.54 4.24
N THR A 41 15.78 7.19 5.28
CA THR A 41 16.43 7.19 6.60
C THR A 41 16.38 5.80 7.22
N TRP A 42 15.21 5.17 7.22
CA TRP A 42 14.98 3.85 7.82
C TRP A 42 15.86 2.76 7.22
N THR A 43 16.20 2.89 5.93
CA THR A 43 17.04 1.94 5.20
C THR A 43 18.53 2.22 5.37
N GLY A 44 18.91 3.49 5.49
CA GLY A 44 20.28 3.91 5.82
C GLY A 44 20.71 3.54 7.25
N SER A 45 19.77 3.39 8.19
CA SER A 45 20.07 3.04 9.59
C SER A 45 20.31 1.54 9.83
N GLY A 46 20.05 0.68 8.84
CA GLY A 46 20.02 -0.79 9.01
C GLY A 46 21.17 -1.58 8.37
N GLY A 47 22.13 -0.93 7.73
CA GLY A 47 23.23 -1.60 7.03
C GLY A 47 24.61 -1.12 7.48
N ASP A 48 25.45 -2.04 7.94
CA ASP A 48 26.87 -1.80 8.16
C ASP A 48 27.50 -1.12 6.93
N SER A 49 28.34 -0.15 7.21
CA SER A 49 29.00 0.75 6.27
C SER A 49 29.90 -0.02 5.30
N HIS A 50 29.59 -0.01 4.00
CA HIS A 50 30.59 -0.08 2.92
C HIS A 50 30.11 0.71 1.69
N SER A 51 30.81 1.81 1.40
CA SER A 51 31.04 2.45 0.10
C SER A 51 29.84 2.89 -0.78
N GLY A 52 29.52 4.19 -0.70
CA GLY A 52 29.61 5.11 -1.86
C GLY A 52 28.65 4.95 -3.04
N ASP A 53 27.37 5.27 -2.86
CA ASP A 53 26.61 6.19 -3.72
C ASP A 53 25.33 6.63 -2.98
N GLY A 54 25.02 7.93 -3.02
CA GLY A 54 24.12 8.64 -2.10
C GLY A 54 22.61 8.44 -2.33
N THR A 55 22.16 7.22 -2.59
CA THR A 55 20.72 6.89 -2.57
C THR A 55 20.51 5.58 -1.80
N ALA A 56 20.15 5.68 -0.53
CA ALA A 56 19.69 4.52 0.24
C ALA A 56 18.50 3.88 -0.52
N ALA A 57 18.73 2.72 -1.12
CA ALA A 57 17.75 2.01 -1.89
C ALA A 57 16.66 1.51 -0.94
N VAL A 58 15.40 1.80 -1.27
CA VAL A 58 14.26 1.24 -0.55
C VAL A 58 14.30 -0.29 -0.72
N PRO A 59 14.21 -1.10 0.35
CA PRO A 59 14.38 -2.53 0.28
C PRO A 59 13.36 -3.14 -0.67
N ASP A 60 13.79 -4.20 -1.35
CA ASP A 60 12.94 -4.95 -2.25
C ASP A 60 11.65 -5.38 -1.55
N GLY A 61 10.52 -5.14 -2.22
CA GLY A 61 9.21 -5.49 -1.72
C GLY A 61 8.59 -4.48 -0.75
N VAL A 62 9.12 -3.26 -0.62
CA VAL A 62 8.40 -2.16 0.02
C VAL A 62 7.63 -1.35 -1.03
N ALA A 63 6.35 -1.11 -0.78
CA ALA A 63 5.54 -0.17 -1.53
C ALA A 63 5.15 1.02 -0.66
N TYR A 64 5.04 2.19 -1.30
CA TYR A 64 4.63 3.42 -0.67
C TYR A 64 3.44 4.01 -1.42
N VAL A 65 2.41 4.44 -0.68
CA VAL A 65 1.23 5.11 -1.21
C VAL A 65 0.96 6.33 -0.34
N HIS A 66 0.77 7.49 -0.96
CA HIS A 66 0.34 8.71 -0.27
C HIS A 66 -1.04 9.12 -0.79
N GLY A 67 -2.04 9.26 0.06
CA GLY A 67 -3.41 9.55 -0.39
C GLY A 67 -3.57 10.87 -1.14
N GLU A 68 -2.75 11.88 -0.81
CA GLU A 68 -2.77 13.16 -1.54
C GLU A 68 -1.95 13.20 -2.84
N ARG A 69 -0.99 12.28 -3.04
CA ARG A 69 -0.03 12.34 -4.14
C ARG A 69 -0.16 11.11 -5.02
N HIS A 70 -0.38 11.35 -6.31
CA HIS A 70 -0.67 10.31 -7.27
C HIS A 70 0.53 10.15 -8.21
N ASP A 71 0.98 8.91 -8.44
CA ASP A 71 2.13 8.60 -9.30
C ASP A 71 1.68 8.07 -10.68
N LEU A 72 0.38 8.19 -10.99
CA LEU A 72 -0.21 7.80 -12.26
C LEU A 72 0.03 8.85 -13.35
N TRP A 73 0.24 8.38 -14.57
CA TRP A 73 0.35 9.22 -15.77
C TRP A 73 -1.03 9.75 -16.14
N TRP A 74 -1.20 11.07 -16.11
CA TRP A 74 -2.51 11.70 -16.15
C TRP A 74 -3.07 11.80 -17.59
N GLU A 75 -2.18 11.79 -18.58
CA GLU A 75 -2.45 11.87 -20.02
C GLU A 75 -2.92 10.54 -20.62
N PHE A 76 -2.84 9.44 -19.87
CA PHE A 76 -3.19 8.11 -20.36
C PHE A 76 -4.48 7.59 -19.75
N THR A 77 -5.05 6.57 -20.39
CA THR A 77 -6.09 5.76 -19.76
C THR A 77 -5.54 5.07 -18.51
N LEU A 78 -6.42 4.78 -17.56
CA LEU A 78 -6.02 4.10 -16.33
C LEU A 78 -5.31 2.75 -16.61
N GLU A 79 -5.83 1.97 -17.57
CA GLU A 79 -5.19 0.72 -17.99
C GLU A 79 -3.80 0.94 -18.59
N ALA A 80 -3.63 1.96 -19.44
CA ALA A 80 -2.33 2.28 -20.02
C ALA A 80 -1.32 2.73 -18.94
N SER A 81 -1.76 3.52 -17.96
CA SER A 81 -0.95 3.91 -16.80
C SER A 81 -0.54 2.71 -15.95
N PHE A 82 -1.45 1.76 -15.69
CA PHE A 82 -1.12 0.51 -15.02
C PHE A 82 -0.11 -0.34 -15.79
N ARG A 83 -0.27 -0.43 -17.11
CA ARG A 83 0.65 -1.18 -17.97
C ARG A 83 2.04 -0.55 -17.94
N TRP A 84 2.12 0.78 -17.95
CA TRP A 84 3.38 1.50 -17.84
C TRP A 84 4.06 1.26 -16.49
N GLN A 85 3.33 1.38 -15.39
CA GLN A 85 3.84 1.10 -14.05
C GLN A 85 4.33 -0.36 -13.93
N ALA A 86 3.57 -1.32 -14.46
CA ALA A 86 3.98 -2.72 -14.49
C ALA A 86 5.27 -2.95 -15.30
N HIS A 87 5.48 -2.20 -16.38
CA HIS A 87 6.70 -2.22 -17.16
C HIS A 87 7.90 -1.68 -16.37
N LEU A 88 7.75 -0.53 -15.71
CA LEU A 88 8.79 0.04 -14.84
C LEU A 88 9.20 -0.93 -13.73
N CYS A 89 8.23 -1.63 -13.15
CA CYS A 89 8.44 -2.64 -12.12
C CYS A 89 8.83 -4.02 -12.67
N ARG A 90 9.06 -4.15 -14.00
CA ARG A 90 9.48 -5.38 -14.68
C ARG A 90 8.59 -6.59 -14.36
N LEU A 91 7.28 -6.37 -14.20
CA LEU A 91 6.34 -7.45 -13.92
C LEU A 91 6.17 -8.36 -15.15
N ARG A 92 6.19 -9.67 -14.92
CA ARG A 92 5.88 -10.66 -15.97
C ARG A 92 4.44 -10.44 -16.50
N PRO A 93 4.20 -10.49 -17.82
CA PRO A 93 2.88 -10.16 -18.39
C PRO A 93 1.71 -11.01 -17.88
N ASP A 94 1.94 -12.28 -17.56
CA ASP A 94 0.94 -13.18 -16.98
C ASP A 94 0.62 -12.80 -15.52
N VAL A 95 1.65 -12.52 -14.72
CA VAL A 95 1.50 -12.05 -13.33
C VAL A 95 0.78 -10.71 -13.29
N TYR A 96 1.17 -9.77 -14.15
CA TYR A 96 0.51 -8.47 -14.29
C TYR A 96 -0.98 -8.63 -14.59
N ARG A 97 -1.35 -9.37 -15.64
CA ARG A 97 -2.77 -9.54 -16.02
C ARG A 97 -3.60 -10.18 -14.91
N GLN A 98 -3.06 -11.19 -14.22
CA GLN A 98 -3.74 -11.83 -13.10
C GLN A 98 -3.92 -10.86 -11.93
N ARG A 99 -2.86 -10.11 -11.58
CA ARG A 99 -2.88 -9.15 -10.48
C ARG A 99 -3.79 -7.97 -10.77
N LEU A 100 -3.68 -7.37 -11.95
CA LEU A 100 -4.51 -6.27 -12.42
C LEU A 100 -5.99 -6.61 -12.22
N ARG A 101 -6.46 -7.71 -12.82
CA ARG A 101 -7.86 -8.14 -12.70
C ARG A 101 -8.31 -8.31 -11.25
N ARG A 102 -7.45 -8.86 -10.38
CA ARG A 102 -7.77 -9.04 -8.96
C ARG A 102 -7.93 -7.70 -8.25
N VAL A 103 -6.96 -6.79 -8.42
CA VAL A 103 -6.95 -5.50 -7.69
C VAL A 103 -8.02 -4.56 -8.23
N THR A 104 -8.21 -4.47 -9.55
CA THR A 104 -9.20 -3.59 -10.16
C THR A 104 -10.62 -4.01 -9.78
N ARG A 105 -10.91 -5.31 -9.80
CA ARG A 105 -12.20 -5.84 -9.36
C ARG A 105 -12.45 -5.56 -7.87
N ALA A 106 -11.45 -5.77 -7.02
CA ALA A 106 -11.58 -5.56 -5.58
C ALA A 106 -11.82 -4.08 -5.22
N LEU A 107 -11.21 -3.15 -5.98
CA LEU A 107 -11.33 -1.71 -5.75
C LEU A 107 -12.46 -1.04 -6.54
N GLY A 108 -13.13 -1.77 -7.44
CA GLY A 108 -14.21 -1.23 -8.28
C GLY A 108 -13.71 -0.34 -9.42
N LEU A 109 -12.53 -0.64 -9.97
CA LEU A 109 -11.88 0.16 -11.02
C LEU A 109 -12.15 -0.37 -12.44
N GLU A 110 -12.80 -1.52 -12.61
CA GLU A 110 -12.96 -2.18 -13.92
C GLU A 110 -13.69 -1.30 -14.95
N GLU A 111 -14.73 -0.58 -14.53
CA GLU A 111 -15.53 0.28 -15.42
C GLU A 111 -14.83 1.56 -15.86
N VAL A 112 -13.74 1.94 -15.18
CA VAL A 112 -13.00 3.17 -15.45
C VAL A 112 -11.63 2.93 -16.10
N LEU A 113 -11.30 1.68 -16.44
CA LEU A 113 -10.00 1.32 -17.03
C LEU A 113 -9.69 2.05 -18.34
N GLN A 114 -10.70 2.31 -19.17
CA GLN A 114 -10.54 3.02 -20.45
C GLN A 114 -10.66 4.54 -20.32
N ARG A 115 -10.92 5.07 -19.12
CA ARG A 115 -10.99 6.51 -18.90
C ARG A 115 -9.60 7.08 -18.67
N GLU A 116 -9.38 8.29 -19.15
CA GLU A 116 -8.17 9.06 -18.83
C GLU A 116 -8.09 9.34 -17.34
N VAL A 117 -6.89 9.17 -16.77
CA VAL A 117 -6.64 9.37 -15.33
C VAL A 117 -7.01 10.79 -14.89
N ALA A 118 -6.76 11.80 -15.74
CA ALA A 118 -7.16 13.18 -15.48
C ALA A 118 -8.67 13.39 -15.31
N SER A 119 -9.51 12.50 -15.86
CA SER A 119 -10.97 12.56 -15.75
C SER A 119 -11.54 11.88 -14.50
N LEU A 120 -10.72 11.12 -13.76
CA LEU A 120 -11.15 10.35 -12.59
C LEU A 120 -11.31 11.26 -11.37
N THR A 121 -12.18 10.87 -10.43
CA THR A 121 -12.27 11.53 -9.13
C THR A 121 -10.98 11.30 -8.33
N HIS A 122 -10.67 12.19 -7.38
CA HIS A 122 -9.49 12.01 -6.53
C HIS A 122 -9.52 10.69 -5.74
N GLY A 123 -10.67 10.29 -5.19
CA GLY A 123 -10.82 9.00 -4.50
C GLY A 123 -10.55 7.79 -5.40
N THR A 124 -11.04 7.82 -6.65
CA THR A 124 -10.74 6.77 -7.63
C THR A 124 -9.26 6.74 -8.02
N ARG A 125 -8.58 7.89 -8.12
CA ARG A 125 -7.13 7.93 -8.37
C ARG A 125 -6.35 7.37 -7.17
N ALA A 126 -6.73 7.71 -5.95
CA ALA A 126 -6.11 7.16 -4.73
C ALA A 126 -6.26 5.63 -4.65
N LEU A 127 -7.43 5.09 -5.05
CA LEU A 127 -7.62 3.64 -5.20
C LEU A 127 -6.71 3.05 -6.28
N ALA A 128 -6.53 3.74 -7.39
CA ALA A 128 -5.65 3.31 -8.46
C ALA A 128 -4.16 3.32 -8.06
N ASP A 129 -3.69 4.31 -7.29
CA ASP A 129 -2.33 4.28 -6.73
C ASP A 129 -2.13 3.10 -5.77
N LEU A 130 -3.13 2.81 -4.93
CA LEU A 130 -3.12 1.61 -4.09
C LEU A 130 -3.07 0.34 -4.95
N ALA A 131 -3.83 0.26 -6.06
CA ALA A 131 -3.75 -0.86 -6.99
C ALA A 131 -2.34 -1.05 -7.55
N VAL A 132 -1.65 0.03 -7.97
CA VAL A 132 -0.27 -0.01 -8.47
C VAL A 132 0.68 -0.58 -7.42
N ALA A 133 0.61 -0.07 -6.20
CA ALA A 133 1.43 -0.55 -5.09
C ALA A 133 1.22 -2.05 -4.84
N LEU A 134 -0.03 -2.51 -4.82
CA LEU A 134 -0.36 -3.90 -4.51
C LEU A 134 -0.11 -4.89 -5.66
N MET A 135 -0.03 -4.42 -6.91
CA MET A 135 0.29 -5.27 -8.07
C MET A 135 1.64 -5.97 -7.93
N GLN A 136 2.61 -5.31 -7.27
CA GLN A 136 3.97 -5.83 -7.06
C GLN A 136 4.07 -6.90 -5.96
N LYS A 137 2.98 -7.23 -5.26
CA LYS A 137 3.01 -8.10 -4.07
C LYS A 137 4.00 -7.61 -3.00
N PRO A 138 3.88 -6.36 -2.53
CA PRO A 138 4.82 -5.85 -1.53
C PRO A 138 4.74 -6.67 -0.24
N ARG A 139 5.89 -6.84 0.41
CA ARG A 139 6.04 -7.40 1.76
C ARG A 139 5.75 -6.35 2.82
N LEU A 140 5.91 -5.07 2.49
CA LEU A 140 5.59 -3.93 3.34
C LEU A 140 4.86 -2.87 2.54
N LEU A 141 3.69 -2.45 2.99
CA LEU A 141 2.98 -1.27 2.50
C LEU A 141 3.12 -0.14 3.53
N LEU A 142 3.76 0.96 3.15
CA LEU A 142 3.68 2.23 3.86
C LEU A 142 2.55 3.06 3.23
N TRP A 143 1.46 3.25 3.98
CA TRP A 143 0.25 3.94 3.51
C TRP A 143 0.06 5.25 4.28
N GLU A 144 0.51 6.35 3.68
CA GLU A 144 0.45 7.69 4.23
C GLU A 144 -0.84 8.40 3.78
N GLU A 145 -1.57 9.01 4.71
CA GLU A 145 -2.86 9.69 4.49
C GLU A 145 -3.89 8.86 3.68
N PRO A 146 -4.16 7.59 4.04
CA PRO A 146 -4.80 6.60 3.17
C PRO A 146 -6.18 6.96 2.63
N PHE A 147 -6.95 7.75 3.39
CA PHE A 147 -8.37 8.01 3.11
C PHE A 147 -8.66 9.46 2.74
N TYR A 148 -7.63 10.29 2.54
CA TYR A 148 -7.77 11.74 2.39
C TYR A 148 -8.82 12.15 1.33
N TYR A 149 -8.81 11.48 0.19
CA TYR A 149 -9.76 11.72 -0.91
C TYR A 149 -10.86 10.67 -1.05
N MET A 150 -10.89 9.66 -0.18
CA MET A 150 -11.79 8.51 -0.34
C MET A 150 -13.12 8.74 0.37
N GLY A 151 -14.21 8.48 -0.34
CA GLY A 151 -15.51 8.27 0.30
C GLY A 151 -15.54 6.96 1.09
N ARG A 152 -16.56 6.80 1.95
CA ARG A 152 -16.71 5.61 2.82
C ARG A 152 -16.66 4.28 2.06
N ASP A 153 -17.33 4.20 0.91
CA ASP A 153 -17.35 2.95 0.12
C ASP A 153 -16.00 2.65 -0.54
N GLU A 154 -15.26 3.68 -0.95
CA GLU A 154 -13.90 3.56 -1.48
C GLU A 154 -12.94 3.09 -0.39
N ALA A 155 -12.99 3.72 0.79
CA ALA A 155 -12.20 3.33 1.96
C ALA A 155 -12.48 1.88 2.37
N LEU A 156 -13.76 1.45 2.40
CA LEU A 156 -14.14 0.07 2.70
C LEU A 156 -13.57 -0.95 1.70
N ARG A 157 -13.54 -0.62 0.40
CA ARG A 157 -12.94 -1.48 -0.63
C ARG A 157 -11.42 -1.55 -0.44
N ALA A 158 -10.77 -0.42 -0.20
CA ALA A 158 -9.34 -0.35 0.05
C ALA A 158 -8.92 -1.18 1.26
N VAL A 159 -9.59 -0.99 2.40
CA VAL A 159 -9.34 -1.74 3.65
C VAL A 159 -9.49 -3.23 3.45
N ARG A 160 -10.58 -3.70 2.80
CA ARG A 160 -10.79 -5.13 2.54
C ARG A 160 -9.68 -5.75 1.69
N LEU A 161 -9.19 -5.02 0.67
CA LEU A 161 -8.09 -5.51 -0.15
C LEU A 161 -6.77 -5.56 0.63
N VAL A 162 -6.48 -4.51 1.42
CA VAL A 162 -5.28 -4.45 2.27
C VAL A 162 -5.30 -5.54 3.34
N GLU A 163 -6.44 -5.81 3.97
CA GLU A 163 -6.63 -6.95 4.90
C GLU A 163 -6.34 -8.28 4.19
N ALA A 164 -6.84 -8.47 2.97
CA ALA A 164 -6.60 -9.69 2.20
C ALA A 164 -5.12 -9.88 1.82
N GLU A 165 -4.41 -8.82 1.43
CA GLU A 165 -2.97 -8.91 1.16
C GLU A 165 -2.16 -9.06 2.46
N HIS A 166 -2.60 -8.48 3.58
CA HIS A 166 -1.99 -8.69 4.89
C HIS A 166 -2.06 -10.16 5.33
N LEU A 167 -3.24 -10.77 5.21
CA LEU A 167 -3.43 -12.21 5.46
C LEU A 167 -2.60 -13.10 4.53
N ALA A 168 -2.22 -12.58 3.35
CA ALA A 168 -1.36 -13.26 2.39
C ALA A 168 0.15 -13.01 2.60
N GLY A 169 0.55 -12.25 3.62
CA GLY A 169 1.94 -12.06 4.00
C GLY A 169 2.48 -10.63 4.01
N MET A 170 1.64 -9.64 3.67
CA MET A 170 2.05 -8.23 3.66
C MET A 170 2.02 -7.64 5.07
N THR A 171 3.04 -6.87 5.43
CA THR A 171 3.01 -5.97 6.60
C THR A 171 2.47 -4.61 6.19
N VAL A 172 1.70 -3.96 7.06
CA VAL A 172 1.13 -2.63 6.80
C VAL A 172 1.59 -1.66 7.88
N VAL A 173 2.06 -0.49 7.46
CA VAL A 173 2.28 0.68 8.31
C VAL A 173 1.45 1.81 7.72
N ALA A 174 0.39 2.21 8.40
CA ALA A 174 -0.47 3.30 7.99
C ALA A 174 -0.30 4.49 8.93
N VAL A 175 -0.19 5.68 8.35
CA VAL A 175 0.07 6.93 9.07
C VAL A 175 -0.86 8.01 8.53
N ALA A 176 -1.48 8.79 9.41
CA ALA A 176 -2.26 9.95 9.00
C ALA A 176 -2.10 11.12 9.98
N ARG A 177 -1.95 12.33 9.46
CA ARG A 177 -1.86 13.60 10.21
C ARG A 177 -3.13 14.42 10.03
N GLU A 178 -3.83 14.23 8.92
CA GLU A 178 -4.99 15.00 8.54
C GLU A 178 -6.27 14.17 8.66
N ALA A 179 -7.41 14.86 8.76
CA ALA A 179 -8.71 14.20 8.70
C ALA A 179 -8.94 13.65 7.27
N PRO A 180 -9.59 12.48 7.11
CA PRO A 180 -10.34 11.74 8.12
C PRO A 180 -9.48 10.83 9.04
N GLY A 181 -8.16 10.87 8.92
CA GLY A 181 -7.24 10.07 9.73
C GLY A 181 -7.28 8.59 9.34
N LEU A 182 -7.14 7.72 10.34
CA LEU A 182 -7.21 6.26 10.17
C LEU A 182 -8.54 5.66 10.65
N ALA A 183 -9.62 6.45 10.73
CA ALA A 183 -10.88 6.03 11.32
C ALA A 183 -11.52 4.79 10.64
N ASP A 184 -11.34 4.65 9.33
CA ASP A 184 -11.86 3.52 8.56
C ASP A 184 -10.93 2.29 8.59
N LEU A 185 -9.69 2.44 9.09
CA LEU A 185 -8.73 1.34 9.22
C LEU A 185 -8.80 0.75 10.64
N PRO A 186 -9.20 -0.52 10.81
CA PRO A 186 -9.27 -1.11 12.14
C PRO A 186 -7.87 -1.25 12.77
N ALA A 187 -7.77 -1.11 14.10
CA ALA A 187 -6.50 -1.25 14.81
C ALA A 187 -5.86 -2.64 14.59
N GLU A 188 -6.68 -3.68 14.47
CA GLU A 188 -6.28 -5.03 14.10
C GLU A 188 -7.01 -5.48 12.82
N PRO A 189 -6.36 -6.25 11.94
CA PRO A 189 -6.97 -6.75 10.72
C PRO A 189 -8.11 -7.72 11.06
N ARG A 190 -9.26 -7.57 10.41
CA ARG A 190 -10.39 -8.47 10.62
C ARG A 190 -10.05 -9.83 10.04
N ARG A 191 -10.00 -10.86 10.90
CA ARG A 191 -9.93 -12.24 10.42
C ARG A 191 -11.29 -12.60 9.85
N PRO A 192 -11.40 -13.09 8.60
CA PRO A 192 -12.65 -13.70 8.16
C PRO A 192 -12.98 -14.80 9.17
N HIS A 193 -14.17 -14.73 9.77
CA HIS A 193 -14.64 -15.79 10.65
C HIS A 193 -14.53 -17.10 9.86
N LEU A 194 -13.56 -17.94 10.20
CA LEU A 194 -13.59 -19.34 9.86
C LEU A 194 -14.84 -19.87 10.55
N ARG A 195 -15.97 -19.83 9.84
CA ARG A 195 -17.13 -20.64 10.17
C ARG A 195 -16.56 -22.05 10.27
N ARG A 196 -16.42 -22.52 11.51
CA ARG A 196 -15.98 -23.86 11.83
C ARG A 196 -16.84 -24.80 10.99
N LEU A 197 -16.28 -25.37 9.92
CA LEU A 197 -16.73 -26.64 9.39
C LEU A 197 -16.32 -27.69 10.44
N ARG A 198 -17.03 -27.67 11.58
CA ARG A 198 -17.03 -28.79 12.51
C ARG A 198 -18.10 -29.75 12.00
N ALA A 199 -17.63 -30.92 11.58
CA ALA A 199 -18.30 -32.20 11.58
C ALA A 199 -19.71 -32.26 10.96
N ALA A 200 -19.74 -32.62 9.67
CA ALA A 200 -20.71 -33.59 9.18
C ALA A 200 -19.92 -34.87 8.85
N GLN A 201 -19.64 -35.66 9.88
CA GLN A 201 -19.47 -37.13 9.85
C GLN A 201 -19.94 -37.66 11.19
#